data_AF-N2IN99-F1
#
_entry.id   AF-N2IN99-F1
#
_cell.length_a   1.000
_cell.length_b   1.000
_cell.length_c   1.000
_cell.angle_alpha   90.00
_cell.angle_beta   90.00
_cell.angle_gamma   90.00
#
_symmetry.space_group_name_H-M   'P 1'
#
loop_
_entity.id
_entity.type
_entity.pdbx_description
1 polymer ?
#
loop_
_entity_poly.entity_id
_entity_poly.type
_entity_poly.pdbx_seq_one_letter_code
_entity_poly.pdbx_strand_id
1 'polypeptide(L)'
;MQRSKDAYGTGNLFIAFAQAVAAYNRGEQNLAQAMGTAALVMENGGDEEQVIAALLLGHVHGHQPTHVSRIHRQFGGRVLRIVLECGLLMPKQGYLEPVDSGLLMDHLAEMQHDSLLVSVCSAIDGANRLLRALHAGDARYRSAHHRLTAVSYYESLIWGFSKYPLIPYKALKDVVTRVMLKAG
;
A
#
# COMPACT_ATOMS: atom_id res chain seq x y z
N MET A 1 9.68 -29.18 -18.64
CA MET A 1 8.46 -28.96 -17.82
C MET A 1 8.70 -27.72 -16.96
N GLN A 2 8.37 -26.53 -17.45
CA GLN A 2 8.43 -25.29 -16.67
C GLN A 2 7.29 -25.34 -15.66
N ARG A 3 7.60 -25.31 -14.35
CA ARG A 3 6.59 -25.06 -13.32
C ARG A 3 5.94 -23.71 -13.62
N SER A 4 4.63 -23.70 -13.81
CA SER A 4 3.84 -22.47 -13.83
C SER A 4 4.19 -21.67 -12.57
N LYS A 5 4.61 -20.42 -12.76
CA LYS A 5 4.91 -19.47 -11.67
C LYS A 5 3.64 -18.87 -11.06
N ASP A 6 2.45 -19.31 -11.52
CA ASP A 6 1.20 -18.56 -11.39
C ASP A 6 0.15 -19.25 -10.49
N ALA A 7 0.57 -20.11 -9.57
CA ALA A 7 -0.36 -20.77 -8.66
C ALA A 7 -0.50 -19.96 -7.37
N TYR A 8 -1.54 -19.13 -7.29
CA TYR A 8 -2.08 -18.72 -5.99
C TYR A 8 -2.68 -19.94 -5.30
N GLY A 9 -2.51 -20.03 -3.98
CA GLY A 9 -3.26 -20.99 -3.17
C GLY A 9 -2.39 -21.95 -2.38
N THR A 10 -1.17 -21.55 -2.03
CA THR A 10 -0.52 -22.23 -0.92
C THR A 10 -1.26 -21.93 0.40
N GLY A 11 -1.05 -22.76 1.43
CA GLY A 11 -1.56 -22.49 2.77
C GLY A 11 -1.11 -21.12 3.32
N ASN A 12 -0.03 -20.54 2.80
CA ASN A 12 0.51 -19.28 3.28
C ASN A 12 -0.42 -18.09 3.00
N LEU A 13 -1.11 -18.07 1.86
CA LEU A 13 -2.07 -17.00 1.57
C LEU A 13 -3.23 -16.98 2.59
N PHE A 14 -3.75 -18.15 2.95
CA PHE A 14 -4.78 -18.26 4.01
C PHE A 14 -4.26 -17.84 5.38
N ILE A 15 -3.01 -18.21 5.71
CA ILE A 15 -2.38 -17.80 6.97
C ILE A 15 -2.19 -16.28 7.00
N ALA A 16 -1.74 -15.67 5.91
CA ALA A 16 -1.57 -14.22 5.80
C ALA A 16 -2.90 -13.48 5.95
N PHE A 17 -3.96 -13.98 5.30
CA PHE A 17 -5.31 -13.44 5.46
C PHE A 17 -5.82 -13.56 6.91
N ALA A 18 -5.64 -14.72 7.55
CA ALA A 18 -6.02 -14.91 8.94
C ALA A 18 -5.25 -13.96 9.89
N GLN A 19 -3.95 -13.76 9.66
CA GLN A 19 -3.16 -12.77 10.39
C GLN A 19 -3.69 -11.35 10.15
N ALA A 20 -4.12 -11.05 8.92
CA ALA A 20 -4.68 -9.76 8.59
C ALA A 20 -6.01 -9.48 9.32
N VAL A 21 -6.89 -10.48 9.39
CA VAL A 21 -8.14 -10.41 10.17
C VAL A 21 -7.83 -10.23 11.66
N ALA A 22 -6.87 -10.98 12.20
CA ALA A 22 -6.50 -10.88 13.60
C ALA A 22 -5.95 -9.49 13.96
N ALA A 23 -5.13 -8.89 13.09
CA ALA A 23 -4.62 -7.53 13.28
C ALA A 23 -5.73 -6.47 13.18
N TYR A 24 -6.70 -6.66 12.29
CA TYR A 24 -7.89 -5.79 12.24
C TYR A 24 -8.72 -5.85 13.52
N ASN A 25 -8.94 -7.04 14.08
CA ASN A 25 -9.66 -7.20 15.34
C ASN A 25 -8.95 -6.53 16.54
N ARG A 26 -7.62 -6.35 16.45
CA ARG A 26 -6.83 -5.59 17.43
C ARG A 26 -6.75 -4.09 17.14
N GLY A 27 -7.34 -3.61 16.03
CA GLY A 27 -7.27 -2.22 15.61
C GLY A 27 -5.92 -1.78 15.05
N GLU A 28 -5.05 -2.74 14.70
CA GLU A 28 -3.67 -2.48 14.23
C GLU A 28 -3.63 -2.13 12.74
N GLN A 29 -4.63 -2.57 11.96
CA GLN A 29 -4.71 -2.31 10.53
C GLN A 29 -6.15 -2.27 10.02
N ASN A 30 -6.35 -1.71 8.82
CA ASN A 30 -7.63 -1.75 8.13
C ASN A 30 -7.71 -2.97 7.20
N LEU A 31 -8.56 -3.96 7.53
CA LEU A 31 -8.70 -5.19 6.73
C LEU A 31 -9.14 -4.91 5.29
N ALA A 32 -10.09 -4.00 5.11
CA ALA A 32 -10.58 -3.66 3.77
C ALA A 32 -9.48 -3.06 2.90
N GLN A 33 -8.54 -2.30 3.48
CA GLN A 33 -7.36 -1.75 2.78
C GLN A 33 -6.39 -2.86 2.40
N ALA A 34 -6.06 -3.75 3.34
CA ALA A 34 -5.21 -4.89 3.07
C ALA A 34 -5.76 -5.75 1.91
N MET A 35 -7.06 -6.05 1.93
CA MET A 35 -7.73 -6.81 0.87
C MET A 35 -7.79 -6.05 -0.46
N GLY A 36 -8.08 -4.74 -0.43
CA GLY A 36 -8.12 -3.91 -1.64
C GLY A 36 -6.78 -3.83 -2.34
N THR A 37 -5.69 -3.62 -1.59
CA THR A 37 -4.33 -3.65 -2.13
C THR A 37 -3.98 -5.03 -2.67
N ALA A 38 -4.28 -6.11 -1.94
CA ALA A 38 -4.01 -7.47 -2.39
C ALA A 38 -4.73 -7.82 -3.69
N ALA A 39 -5.99 -7.42 -3.83
CA ALA A 39 -6.76 -7.59 -5.07
C ALA A 39 -6.11 -6.86 -6.25
N LEU A 40 -5.71 -5.60 -6.07
CA LEU A 40 -5.00 -4.84 -7.11
C LEU A 40 -3.67 -5.47 -7.50
N VAL A 41 -2.92 -6.01 -6.55
CA VAL A 41 -1.67 -6.74 -6.84
C VAL A 41 -1.95 -7.96 -7.72
N MET A 42 -2.99 -8.75 -7.40
CA MET A 42 -3.39 -9.90 -8.23
C MET A 42 -3.80 -9.46 -9.64
N GLU A 43 -4.64 -8.43 -9.76
CA GLU A 43 -5.12 -7.91 -11.05
C GLU A 43 -4.00 -7.40 -11.94
N ASN A 44 -2.89 -6.95 -11.35
CA ASN A 44 -1.71 -6.44 -12.07
C ASN A 44 -0.58 -7.48 -12.18
N GLY A 45 -0.89 -8.77 -11.99
CA GLY A 45 0.04 -9.87 -12.25
C GLY A 45 1.10 -10.10 -11.17
N GLY A 46 0.89 -9.59 -9.96
CA GLY A 46 1.79 -9.84 -8.83
C GLY A 46 1.66 -11.27 -8.31
N ASP A 47 2.77 -11.88 -7.90
CA ASP A 47 2.78 -13.26 -7.40
C ASP A 47 2.23 -13.40 -5.96
N GLU A 48 2.14 -14.64 -5.48
CA GLU A 48 1.59 -14.94 -4.15
C GLU A 48 2.36 -14.25 -3.02
N GLU A 49 3.70 -14.12 -3.11
CA GLU A 49 4.48 -13.44 -2.07
C GLU A 49 4.19 -11.94 -2.04
N GLN A 50 3.98 -11.30 -3.20
CA GLN A 50 3.56 -9.91 -3.29
C GLN A 50 2.14 -9.70 -2.74
N VAL A 51 1.23 -10.64 -2.98
CA VAL A 51 -0.13 -10.61 -2.41
C VAL A 51 -0.10 -10.80 -0.89
N ILE A 52 0.69 -11.75 -0.39
CA ILE A 52 0.90 -11.95 1.04
C ILE A 52 1.45 -10.67 1.66
N ALA A 53 2.45 -10.04 1.02
CA ALA A 53 3.01 -8.79 1.48
C ALA A 53 1.95 -7.68 1.55
N ALA A 54 1.11 -7.54 0.51
CA ALA A 54 -0.01 -6.58 0.49
C ALA A 54 -0.99 -6.76 1.66
N LEU A 55 -1.31 -8.02 2.02
CA LEU A 55 -2.18 -8.33 3.16
C LEU A 55 -1.57 -7.96 4.52
N LEU A 56 -0.24 -7.90 4.59
CA LEU A 56 0.53 -7.71 5.83
C LEU A 56 1.10 -6.30 5.99
N LEU A 57 0.94 -5.39 5.02
CA LEU A 57 1.49 -4.03 5.05
C LEU A 57 1.22 -3.28 6.35
N GLY A 58 -0.01 -3.38 6.86
CA GLY A 58 -0.42 -2.70 8.10
C GLY A 58 0.30 -3.19 9.36
N HIS A 59 0.97 -4.34 9.33
CA HIS A 59 1.68 -4.87 10.50
C HIS A 59 3.00 -4.14 10.83
N VAL A 60 3.56 -3.40 9.87
CA VAL A 60 4.83 -2.68 10.04
C VAL A 60 4.64 -1.24 10.50
N HIS A 61 3.41 -0.69 10.45
CA HIS A 61 3.08 0.59 11.07
C HIS A 61 3.31 0.53 12.59
N GLY A 62 4.52 0.87 13.02
CA GLY A 62 4.98 0.80 14.41
C GLY A 62 6.23 -0.04 14.66
N HIS A 63 6.84 -0.65 13.61
CA HIS A 63 8.11 -1.38 13.69
C HIS A 63 8.20 -2.38 14.86
N GLN A 64 7.11 -3.09 15.17
CA GLN A 64 7.15 -4.06 16.27
C GLN A 64 8.11 -5.21 15.91
N PRO A 65 9.25 -5.39 16.63
CA PRO A 65 10.28 -6.37 16.25
C PRO A 65 9.76 -7.83 16.20
N THR A 66 8.69 -8.09 16.95
CA THR A 66 7.97 -9.37 16.97
C THR A 66 7.30 -9.68 15.63
N HIS A 67 6.73 -8.68 14.94
CA HIS A 67 6.10 -8.84 13.63
C HIS A 67 7.13 -9.13 12.54
N VAL A 68 8.24 -8.39 12.52
CA VAL A 68 9.36 -8.59 11.59
C VAL A 68 9.87 -10.03 11.66
N SER A 69 10.14 -10.50 12.88
CA SER A 69 10.64 -11.87 13.12
C SER A 69 9.63 -12.94 12.68
N ARG A 70 8.32 -12.70 12.92
CA ARG A 70 7.25 -13.63 12.55
C ARG A 70 7.08 -13.72 11.03
N ILE A 71 7.07 -12.57 10.34
CA ILE A 71 6.92 -12.52 8.88
C ILE A 71 8.08 -13.25 8.21
N HIS A 72 9.32 -12.99 8.64
CA HIS A 72 10.49 -13.68 8.10
C HIS A 72 10.41 -15.20 8.27
N ARG A 73 10.06 -15.68 9.48
CA ARG A 73 9.98 -17.13 9.76
C ARG A 73 8.85 -17.82 8.99
N GLN A 74 7.71 -17.16 8.83
CA GLN A 74 6.52 -17.77 8.25
C GLN A 74 6.47 -17.68 6.72
N PHE A 75 6.91 -16.55 6.17
CA PHE A 75 6.70 -16.21 4.76
C PHE A 75 8.01 -15.95 4.00
N GLY A 76 9.15 -15.98 4.69
CA GLY A 76 10.47 -15.82 4.08
C GLY A 76 10.93 -14.37 3.94
N GLY A 77 12.19 -14.23 3.50
CA GLY A 77 12.88 -12.94 3.41
C GLY A 77 12.31 -11.99 2.36
N ARG A 78 11.79 -12.52 1.24
CA ARG A 78 11.21 -11.70 0.17
C ARG A 78 9.95 -10.98 0.62
N VAL A 79 9.00 -11.70 1.24
CA VAL A 79 7.80 -11.10 1.82
C VAL A 79 8.16 -10.05 2.87
N LEU A 80 9.08 -10.38 3.79
CA LEU A 80 9.50 -9.40 4.80
C LEU A 80 10.05 -8.13 4.15
N ARG A 81 10.93 -8.27 3.15
CA ARG A 81 11.52 -7.13 2.46
C ARG A 81 10.46 -6.25 1.80
N ILE A 82 9.52 -6.83 1.05
CA ILE A 82 8.44 -6.07 0.41
C ILE A 82 7.61 -5.31 1.46
N VAL A 83 7.25 -5.97 2.57
CA VAL A 83 6.45 -5.37 3.64
C VAL A 83 7.19 -4.20 4.31
N LEU A 84 8.49 -4.32 4.54
CA LEU A 84 9.33 -3.24 5.10
C LEU A 84 9.48 -2.08 4.12
N GLU A 85 9.81 -2.36 2.85
CA GLU A 85 9.98 -1.33 1.83
C GLU A 85 8.66 -0.56 1.58
N CYS A 86 7.52 -1.22 1.56
CA CYS A 86 6.24 -0.55 1.31
C CYS A 86 5.67 0.16 2.55
N GLY A 87 5.94 -0.35 3.76
CA GLY A 87 5.39 0.20 5.01
C GLY A 87 5.89 1.61 5.35
N LEU A 88 7.10 1.97 4.90
CA LEU A 88 7.73 3.27 5.15
C LEU A 88 7.04 4.44 4.43
N LEU A 89 6.32 4.16 3.34
CA LEU A 89 5.70 5.19 2.50
C LEU A 89 4.25 5.51 2.86
N MET A 90 3.66 4.77 3.80
CA MET A 90 2.26 4.89 4.12
C MET A 90 2.03 5.88 5.28
N PRO A 91 1.18 6.91 5.11
CA PRO A 91 0.87 7.84 6.18
C PRO A 91 0.32 7.08 7.40
N LYS A 92 0.73 7.49 8.60
CA LYS A 92 0.24 6.90 9.85
C LYS A 92 -1.29 7.03 9.90
N GLN A 93 -1.96 5.98 10.37
CA GLN A 93 -3.41 5.97 10.54
C GLN A 93 -3.87 7.22 11.32
N GLY A 94 -4.67 8.06 10.68
CA GLY A 94 -5.26 9.25 11.32
C GLY A 94 -4.36 10.50 11.39
N TYR A 95 -3.10 10.42 10.97
CA TYR A 95 -2.18 11.57 10.95
C TYR A 95 -1.78 11.90 9.52
N LEU A 96 -2.29 13.03 9.04
CA LEU A 96 -1.88 13.70 7.80
C LEU A 96 -0.61 14.52 8.05
N GLU A 97 0.39 13.94 8.70
CA GLU A 97 1.69 14.61 8.76
C GLU A 97 2.21 14.74 7.33
N PRO A 98 2.76 15.92 6.94
CA PRO A 98 3.36 16.07 5.64
C PRO A 98 4.43 15.00 5.46
N VAL A 99 4.26 14.16 4.44
CA VAL A 99 5.34 13.26 4.04
C VAL A 99 6.37 14.12 3.34
N ASP A 100 7.62 14.08 3.81
CA ASP A 100 8.73 14.73 3.13
C ASP A 100 8.86 14.11 1.73
N SER A 101 8.57 14.91 0.70
CA SER A 101 8.61 14.44 -0.67
C SER A 101 10.01 13.97 -1.06
N GLY A 102 11.09 14.59 -0.57
CA GLY A 102 12.46 14.16 -0.85
C GLY A 102 12.73 12.76 -0.33
N LEU A 103 12.40 12.50 0.95
CA LEU A 103 12.57 11.18 1.56
C LEU A 103 11.73 10.10 0.87
N LEU A 104 10.51 10.44 0.46
CA LEU A 104 9.66 9.53 -0.33
C LEU A 104 10.33 9.16 -1.66
N MET A 105 11.00 10.10 -2.32
CA MET A 105 11.63 9.85 -3.62
C MET A 105 12.92 9.05 -3.51
N ASP A 106 13.74 9.35 -2.51
CA ASP A 106 14.94 8.58 -2.23
C ASP A 106 14.56 7.13 -1.91
N HIS A 107 13.54 6.94 -1.07
CA HIS A 107 13.06 5.61 -0.72
C HIS A 107 12.51 4.85 -1.94
N LEU A 108 11.65 5.48 -2.76
CA LEU A 108 11.13 4.85 -3.99
C LEU A 108 12.25 4.45 -4.97
N ALA A 109 13.34 5.21 -5.02
CA ALA A 109 14.49 4.91 -5.89
C ALA A 109 15.26 3.66 -5.45
N GLU A 110 15.26 3.37 -4.15
CA GLU A 110 15.95 2.21 -3.55
C GLU A 110 15.10 0.93 -3.55
N MET A 111 13.78 1.05 -3.69
CA MET A 111 12.86 -0.10 -3.68
C MET A 111 13.15 -1.08 -4.81
N GLN A 112 13.04 -2.37 -4.50
CA GLN A 112 13.14 -3.42 -5.52
C GLN A 112 11.89 -3.45 -6.39
N HIS A 113 12.04 -3.98 -7.61
CA HIS A 113 10.97 -3.99 -8.61
C HIS A 113 9.68 -4.67 -8.14
N ASP A 114 9.79 -5.78 -7.40
CA ASP A 114 8.64 -6.48 -6.85
C ASP A 114 7.89 -5.69 -5.77
N SER A 115 8.60 -4.81 -5.07
CA SER A 115 8.04 -3.96 -4.01
C SER A 115 7.37 -2.72 -4.59
N LEU A 116 7.87 -2.21 -5.72
CA LEU A 116 7.24 -1.12 -6.46
C LEU A 116 5.81 -1.46 -6.89
N LEU A 117 5.55 -2.69 -7.35
CA LEU A 117 4.18 -3.12 -7.71
C LEU A 117 3.23 -3.05 -6.51
N VAL A 118 3.64 -3.59 -5.36
CA VAL A 118 2.82 -3.61 -4.14
C VAL A 118 2.60 -2.18 -3.63
N SER A 119 3.65 -1.37 -3.64
CA SER A 119 3.61 0.04 -3.23
C SER A 119 2.64 0.87 -4.06
N VAL A 120 2.68 0.77 -5.39
CA VAL A 120 1.76 1.51 -6.25
C VAL A 120 0.31 1.01 -6.11
N CYS A 121 0.09 -0.30 -5.92
CA CYS A 121 -1.25 -0.83 -5.67
C CYS A 121 -1.82 -0.30 -4.35
N SER A 122 -0.99 -0.18 -3.31
CA SER A 122 -1.38 0.41 -2.03
C SER A 122 -1.74 1.88 -2.18
N ALA A 123 -0.97 2.64 -2.98
CA ALA A 123 -1.27 4.02 -3.32
C ALA A 123 -2.60 4.16 -4.09
N ILE A 124 -2.88 3.27 -5.04
CA ILE A 124 -4.14 3.28 -5.80
C ILE A 124 -5.35 3.00 -4.89
N ASP A 125 -5.29 1.98 -4.03
CA ASP A 125 -6.39 1.69 -3.08
C ASP A 125 -6.58 2.86 -2.09
N GLY A 126 -5.47 3.41 -1.58
CA GLY A 126 -5.47 4.59 -0.71
C GLY A 126 -6.14 5.81 -1.37
N ALA A 127 -5.76 6.12 -2.62
CA ALA A 127 -6.34 7.24 -3.36
C ALA A 127 -7.84 7.03 -3.62
N ASN A 128 -8.26 5.81 -3.94
CA ASN A 128 -9.67 5.46 -4.11
C ASN A 128 -10.46 5.62 -2.81
N ARG A 129 -9.89 5.25 -1.66
CA ARG A 129 -10.51 5.48 -0.34
C ARG A 129 -10.63 6.96 -0.02
N LEU A 130 -9.58 7.73 -0.28
CA LEU A 130 -9.61 9.19 -0.12
C LEU A 130 -10.71 9.80 -0.98
N LEU A 131 -10.78 9.43 -2.26
CA LEU A 131 -11.82 9.92 -3.17
C LEU A 131 -13.23 9.60 -2.66
N ARG A 132 -13.46 8.37 -2.17
CA ARG A 132 -14.75 7.99 -1.55
C ARG A 132 -15.05 8.82 -0.31
N ALA A 133 -14.06 9.06 0.55
CA ALA A 133 -14.23 9.87 1.76
C ALA A 133 -14.56 11.34 1.42
N LEU A 134 -13.91 11.90 0.40
CA LEU A 134 -14.20 13.24 -0.11
C LEU A 134 -15.61 13.34 -0.71
N HIS A 135 -16.07 12.32 -1.45
CA HIS A 135 -17.45 12.26 -1.94
C HIS A 135 -18.48 12.16 -0.80
N ALA A 136 -18.16 11.40 0.24
CA ALA A 136 -19.03 11.24 1.41
C ALA A 136 -19.06 12.47 2.34
N GLY A 137 -18.20 13.47 2.12
CA GLY A 137 -18.10 14.64 3.00
C GLY A 137 -17.52 14.33 4.38
N ASP A 138 -16.60 13.36 4.45
CA ASP A 138 -15.95 12.92 5.69
C ASP A 138 -15.36 14.10 6.47
N ALA A 139 -15.69 14.18 7.76
CA ALA A 139 -15.34 15.28 8.64
C ALA A 139 -13.83 15.55 8.71
N ARG A 140 -12.99 14.51 8.55
CA ARG A 140 -11.52 14.63 8.57
C ARG A 140 -10.99 15.58 7.50
N TYR A 141 -11.68 15.63 6.36
CA TYR A 141 -11.31 16.40 5.18
C TYR A 141 -12.16 17.67 5.01
N ARG A 142 -12.87 18.14 6.05
CA ARG A 142 -13.59 19.43 5.98
C ARG A 142 -12.65 20.63 5.96
N SER A 143 -11.52 20.54 6.66
CA SER A 143 -10.47 21.55 6.61
C SER A 143 -9.76 21.52 5.24
N ALA A 144 -9.61 22.70 4.63
CA ALA A 144 -8.83 22.85 3.40
C ALA A 144 -7.38 22.39 3.60
N HIS A 145 -6.79 22.67 4.77
CA HIS A 145 -5.43 22.22 5.09
C HIS A 145 -5.30 20.70 5.01
N HIS A 146 -6.19 19.95 5.65
CA HIS A 146 -6.16 18.48 5.62
C HIS A 146 -6.37 17.90 4.21
N ARG A 147 -7.24 18.52 3.39
CA ARG A 147 -7.41 18.11 1.99
C ARG A 147 -6.14 18.33 1.18
N LEU A 148 -5.57 19.53 1.27
CA LEU A 148 -4.37 19.88 0.51
C LEU A 148 -3.17 19.05 0.92
N THR A 149 -2.99 18.75 2.22
CA THR A 149 -1.93 17.83 2.67
C THR A 149 -2.11 16.43 2.09
N ALA A 150 -3.34 15.91 2.06
CA ALA A 150 -3.61 14.62 1.43
C ALA A 150 -3.33 14.64 -0.09
N VAL A 151 -3.71 15.71 -0.79
CA VAL A 151 -3.45 15.88 -2.23
C VAL A 151 -1.94 15.94 -2.50
N SER A 152 -1.19 16.73 -1.74
CA SER A 152 0.26 16.91 -1.92
C SER A 152 1.04 15.59 -1.74
N TYR A 153 0.59 14.73 -0.82
CA TYR A 153 1.13 13.37 -0.69
C TYR A 153 0.94 12.55 -1.97
N TYR A 154 -0.27 12.53 -2.54
CA TYR A 154 -0.54 11.77 -3.76
C TYR A 154 0.10 12.40 -5.02
N GLU A 155 0.28 13.72 -5.05
CA GLU A 155 1.10 14.39 -6.07
C GLU A 155 2.53 13.90 -6.07
N SER A 156 3.11 13.79 -4.87
CA SER A 156 4.46 13.26 -4.71
C SER A 156 4.53 11.82 -5.22
N LEU A 157 3.56 10.97 -4.87
CA LEU A 157 3.50 9.59 -5.38
C LEU A 157 3.38 9.51 -6.91
N ILE A 158 2.57 10.37 -7.56
CA ILE A 158 2.56 10.44 -9.04
C ILE A 158 3.96 10.73 -9.55
N TRP A 159 4.61 11.76 -9.01
CA TRP A 159 5.93 12.17 -9.48
C TRP A 159 6.96 11.04 -9.31
N GLY A 160 6.98 10.37 -8.15
CA GLY A 160 7.87 9.25 -7.87
C GLY A 160 7.64 8.06 -8.79
N PHE A 161 6.39 7.63 -8.93
CA PHE A 161 6.06 6.49 -9.78
C PHE A 161 6.13 6.77 -11.29
N SER A 162 6.19 8.04 -11.71
CA SER A 162 6.31 8.40 -13.13
C SER A 162 7.58 7.84 -13.80
N LYS A 163 8.61 7.53 -13.00
CA LYS A 163 9.87 6.92 -13.44
C LYS A 163 9.74 5.42 -13.74
N TYR A 164 8.62 4.80 -13.38
CA TYR A 164 8.37 3.37 -13.51
C TYR A 164 7.09 3.13 -14.32
N PRO A 165 7.11 3.22 -15.66
CA PRO A 165 5.89 3.12 -16.46
C PRO A 165 5.31 1.70 -16.60
N LEU A 166 6.07 0.66 -16.23
CA LEU A 166 5.67 -0.75 -16.33
C LEU A 166 4.80 -1.24 -15.16
N ILE A 167 4.72 -0.46 -14.08
CA ILE A 167 3.75 -0.67 -12.99
C ILE A 167 2.45 0.09 -13.32
N PRO A 168 1.31 -0.13 -12.63
CA PRO A 168 0.02 0.52 -12.94
C PRO A 168 -0.05 2.04 -12.65
N TYR A 169 0.96 2.79 -13.08
CA TYR A 169 1.10 4.24 -12.95
C TYR A 169 -0.09 5.00 -13.57
N LYS A 170 -0.61 4.56 -14.71
CA LYS A 170 -1.78 5.20 -15.33
C LYS A 170 -3.00 5.16 -14.39
N ALA A 171 -3.27 4.01 -13.79
CA ALA A 171 -4.38 3.86 -12.85
C ALA A 171 -4.21 4.77 -11.62
N LEU A 172 -2.98 4.88 -11.10
CA LEU A 172 -2.66 5.82 -10.01
C LEU A 172 -2.91 7.27 -10.44
N LYS A 173 -2.39 7.68 -11.60
CA LYS A 173 -2.56 9.04 -12.12
C LYS A 173 -4.03 9.40 -12.31
N ASP A 174 -4.82 8.48 -12.85
CA ASP A 174 -6.24 8.68 -13.11
C ASP A 174 -7.04 8.88 -11.81
N VAL A 175 -6.81 8.05 -10.79
CA VAL A 175 -7.51 8.20 -9.50
C VAL A 175 -7.08 9.46 -8.76
N VAL A 176 -5.79 9.79 -8.75
CA VAL A 176 -5.28 10.99 -8.06
C VAL A 176 -5.75 12.28 -8.74
N THR A 177 -5.86 12.29 -10.06
CA THR A 177 -6.46 13.42 -10.80
C THR A 177 -7.91 13.66 -10.36
N ARG A 178 -8.69 12.58 -10.15
CA ARG A 178 -10.06 12.68 -9.62
C ARG A 178 -10.08 13.17 -8.17
N VAL A 179 -9.11 12.77 -7.35
CA VAL A 179 -8.93 13.29 -5.98
C VAL A 179 -8.69 14.81 -6.02
N MET A 180 -7.77 15.29 -6.85
CA MET A 180 -7.45 16.71 -6.99
C MET A 180 -8.69 17.53 -7.38
N LEU A 181 -9.42 17.07 -8.40
CA LEU A 181 -10.66 17.73 -8.86
C LEU A 181 -11.74 17.79 -7.78
N LYS A 182 -11.77 16.81 -6.87
CA LYS A 182 -12.76 16.77 -5.79
C LYS A 182 -12.31 17.54 -4.54
N ALA A 183 -11.01 17.67 -4.33
CA ALA A 183 -10.43 18.31 -3.15
C ALA A 183 -10.35 19.85 -3.26
N GLY A 184 -10.20 20.36 -4.49
CA GLY A 184 -10.34 21.78 -4.84
C GLY A 184 -11.78 22.24 -4.78
#